data_AF-A0A173SDW7-F1
#
_entry.id   AF-A0A173SDW7-F1
#
_cell.length_a   1.000
_cell.length_b   1.000
_cell.length_c   1.000
_cell.angle_alpha   90.00
_cell.angle_beta   90.00
_cell.angle_gamma   90.00
#
_symmetry.space_group_name_H-M   'P 1'
#
loop_
_entity.id
_entity.type
_entity.pdbx_description
1 polymer ?
#
loop_
_entity_poly.entity_id
_entity_poly.type
_entity_poly.pdbx_seq_one_letter_code
_entity_poly.pdbx_strand_id
1 'polypeptide(L)' 'MAVKNTTAKAAEQPPAFTKEQLVKADRWFNRRDLLNALLEDDKTYTIEQVDDLIKEYYKKPI' A
#
# COMPACT_ATOMS: atom_id res chain seq x y z
N MET A 1 -20.35 16.62 6.33
CA MET A 1 -19.39 15.55 6.72
C MET A 1 -19.66 14.40 5.75
N ALA A 2 -18.76 13.93 4.88
CA ALA A 2 -17.35 13.67 5.03
C ALA A 2 -16.57 13.97 3.73
N VAL A 3 -15.39 14.55 3.90
CA VAL A 3 -14.33 14.71 2.88
C VAL A 3 -13.80 13.33 2.50
N LYS A 4 -13.75 12.98 1.21
CA LYS A 4 -12.71 12.09 0.64
C LYS A 4 -12.34 12.54 -0.78
N ASN A 5 -11.32 13.38 -0.80
CA ASN A 5 -10.59 14.00 -1.90
C ASN A 5 -10.34 13.03 -3.07
N THR A 6 -11.01 13.24 -4.20
CA THR A 6 -10.73 12.54 -5.47
C THR A 6 -10.23 13.56 -6.48
N THR A 7 -8.98 13.98 -6.34
CA THR A 7 -8.27 14.77 -7.36
C THR A 7 -6.77 14.64 -7.13
N ALA A 8 -6.07 13.99 -8.06
CA ALA A 8 -4.80 14.51 -8.60
C ALA A 8 -4.41 13.68 -9.83
N LYS A 9 -4.67 14.27 -10.99
CA LYS A 9 -4.08 13.93 -12.28
C LYS A 9 -2.66 14.52 -12.32
N ALA A 10 -1.71 13.76 -12.86
CA ALA A 10 -0.41 14.17 -13.42
C ALA A 10 0.69 14.70 -12.48
N ALA A 11 1.68 13.83 -12.23
CA ALA A 11 3.12 14.12 -12.28
C ALA A 11 3.87 12.77 -12.36
N GLU A 12 5.00 12.72 -13.05
CA GLU A 12 5.86 11.55 -13.32
C GLU A 12 6.49 10.85 -12.10
N GLN A 13 5.83 10.90 -10.93
CA GLN A 13 6.27 10.26 -9.70
C GLN A 13 5.19 9.28 -9.22
N PRO A 14 5.55 8.02 -8.90
CA PRO A 14 4.57 7.04 -8.44
C PRO A 14 3.92 7.54 -7.13
N PRO A 15 2.58 7.57 -7.04
CA PRO A 15 1.91 8.04 -5.84
C PRO A 15 2.26 7.13 -4.66
N ALA A 16 2.83 7.72 -3.62
CA ALA A 16 3.15 7.03 -2.37
C ALA A 16 1.94 7.12 -1.42
N PHE A 17 1.61 6.00 -0.81
CA PHE A 17 0.47 5.83 0.08
C PHE A 17 0.96 5.41 1.46
N THR A 18 0.29 5.90 2.50
CA THR A 18 0.54 5.42 3.85
C THR A 18 0.02 4.00 4.02
N LYS A 19 0.57 3.27 4.99
CA LYS A 19 0.06 1.96 5.40
C LYS A 19 -1.45 1.96 5.62
N GLU A 20 -2.00 2.96 6.30
CA GLU A 20 -3.45 3.07 6.49
C GLU A 20 -4.25 3.20 5.18
N GLN A 21 -3.74 3.93 4.19
CA GLN A 21 -4.39 4.06 2.87
C GLN A 21 -4.41 2.71 2.14
N LEU A 22 -3.29 1.98 2.20
CA LEU A 22 -3.13 0.67 1.58
C LEU A 22 -4.02 -0.39 2.27
N VAL A 23 -4.05 -0.39 3.61
CA VAL A 23 -4.87 -1.29 4.42
C VAL A 23 -6.36 -0.99 4.26
N LYS A 24 -6.75 0.26 4.03
CA LYS A 24 -8.15 0.64 3.74
C LYS A 24 -8.58 0.35 2.30
N ALA A 25 -7.66 0.02 1.40
CA ALA A 25 -8.00 -0.27 0.01
C ALA A 25 -8.50 -1.72 -0.15
N ASP A 26 -9.58 -1.88 -0.91
CA ASP A 26 -10.23 -3.17 -1.17
C ASP A 26 -9.28 -4.20 -1.81
N ARG A 27 -8.36 -3.73 -2.65
CA ARG A 27 -7.32 -4.53 -3.31
C ARG A 27 -6.52 -5.40 -2.32
N TRP A 28 -6.29 -4.93 -1.11
CA TRP A 28 -5.52 -5.65 -0.08
C TRP A 28 -6.34 -6.01 1.15
N PHE A 29 -7.68 -6.00 1.05
CA PHE A 29 -8.56 -6.33 2.18
C PHE A 29 -8.23 -7.67 2.84
N ASN A 30 -7.93 -8.69 2.02
CA ASN A 30 -7.52 -10.03 2.47
C ASN A 30 -6.04 -10.13 2.89
N ARG A 31 -5.24 -9.08 2.65
CA ARG A 31 -3.80 -9.04 2.94
C ARG A 31 -3.45 -7.92 3.93
N ARG A 32 -4.44 -7.40 4.67
CA ARG A 32 -4.27 -6.31 5.65
C ARG A 32 -3.30 -6.68 6.76
N ASP A 33 -3.38 -7.90 7.28
CA ASP A 33 -2.43 -8.41 8.26
C ASP A 33 -1.00 -8.47 7.72
N LEU A 34 -0.85 -8.89 6.46
CA LEU A 34 0.44 -8.95 5.80
C LEU A 34 0.99 -7.54 5.55
N LEU A 35 0.16 -6.61 5.06
CA LEU A 35 0.52 -5.19 4.95
C LEU A 35 0.94 -4.61 6.31
N ASN A 36 0.23 -4.95 7.39
CA ASN A 36 0.56 -4.48 8.74
C ASN A 36 1.90 -5.00 9.25
N ALA A 37 2.28 -6.23 8.88
CA ALA A 37 3.55 -6.85 9.26
C ALA A 37 4.72 -6.39 8.38
N LEU A 38 4.44 -6.02 7.12
CA LEU A 38 5.45 -5.72 6.12
C LEU A 38 5.74 -4.21 5.98
N LEU A 39 4.75 -3.37 6.26
CA LEU A 39 4.82 -1.91 6.13
C LEU A 39 4.87 -1.25 7.50
N GLU A 40 5.62 -0.17 7.59
CA GLU A 40 5.70 0.68 8.79
C GLU A 40 4.72 1.86 8.69
N ASP A 41 4.10 2.23 9.81
CA ASP A 41 3.09 3.30 9.87
C ASP A 41 3.69 4.69 9.62
N ASP A 42 4.97 4.87 9.93
CA ASP A 42 5.71 6.14 9.74
C ASP A 42 6.25 6.30 8.30
N LYS A 43 6.02 5.31 7.43
CA LYS A 43 6.53 5.29 6.06
C LYS A 43 5.41 5.25 5.03
N THR A 44 5.71 5.84 3.86
CA THR A 44 4.85 5.79 2.69
C THR A 44 5.45 4.88 1.63
N TYR A 45 4.59 4.12 0.97
CA TYR A 45 4.98 3.11 0.00
C TYR A 45 4.14 3.25 -1.27
N THR A 46 4.75 3.02 -2.41
CA THR A 46 4.03 3.00 -3.69
C THR A 46 3.34 1.66 -3.89
N ILE A 47 2.32 1.63 -4.74
CA ILE A 47 1.61 0.39 -5.10
C ILE A 47 2.60 -0.69 -5.57
N GLU A 48 3.62 -0.29 -6.35
CA GLU A 48 4.64 -1.18 -6.89
C GLU A 48 5.60 -1.70 -5.81
N GLN A 49 6.04 -0.82 -4.88
CA GLN A 49 6.85 -1.26 -3.74
C GLN A 49 6.12 -2.28 -2.88
N VAL A 50 4.85 -2.01 -2.59
CA VAL A 50 4.02 -2.92 -1.79
C VAL A 50 3.87 -4.26 -2.51
N ASP A 51 3.61 -4.25 -3.83
CA ASP A 51 3.50 -5.47 -4.62
C ASP A 51 4.81 -6.28 -4.64
N ASP A 52 5.96 -5.60 -4.74
CA ASP A 52 7.27 -6.22 -4.71
C ASP A 52 7.61 -6.83 -3.34
N LEU A 53 7.36 -6.09 -2.25
CA LEU A 53 7.52 -6.61 -0.88
C LEU A 53 6.63 -7.83 -0.65
N ILE A 54 5.38 -7.77 -1.11
CA ILE A 54 4.45 -8.90 -1.02
C ILE A 54 4.99 -10.09 -1.83
N LYS A 55 5.45 -9.87 -3.06
CA LYS A 55 6.06 -10.92 -3.89
C LYS A 55 7.26 -11.53 -3.20
N GLU A 56 8.16 -10.74 -2.64
CA GLU A 56 9.35 -11.21 -1.95
C GLU A 56 8.98 -12.05 -0.71
N TYR A 57 7.95 -11.64 0.02
CA TYR A 57 7.39 -12.43 1.13
C TYR A 57 6.89 -13.80 0.67
N TYR A 58 6.16 -13.89 -0.46
CA TYR A 58 5.71 -15.17 -1.02
C TYR A 58 6.81 -15.98 -1.70
N LYS A 59 7.90 -15.34 -2.12
CA LYS A 59 9.00 -15.98 -2.86
C LYS A 59 10.00 -16.66 -1.93
N LYS A 60 9.98 -16.40 -0.62
CA LYS A 60 10.74 -17.21 0.34
C LYS A 60 10.23 -18.66 0.27
N PRO A 61 11.03 -19.62 -0.25
CA PRO A 61 10.66 -21.01 -0.14
C PRO A 61 10.62 -21.36 1.35
N ILE A 62 9.55 -22.04 1.73
CA ILE A 62 9.37 -22.68 3.03
C ILE A 62 10.50 -23.68 3.25
#